data_AF-A0A1G8YBK8-F1
#
_entry.id   AF-A0A1G8YBK8-F1
#
_cell.length_a   1.000
_cell.length_b   1.000
_cell.length_c   1.000
_cell.angle_alpha   90.00
_cell.angle_beta   90.00
_cell.angle_gamma   90.00
#
_symmetry.space_group_name_H-M   'P 1'
#
loop_
_entity.id
_entity.type
_entity.pdbx_description
1 polymer ?
#
loop_
_entity_poly.entity_id
_entity_poly.type
_entity_poly.pdbx_seq_one_letter_code
_entity_poly.pdbx_strand_id
1 'polypeptide(L)'
;MAGRRILDAGCASGPVSAALRDRGAVVTGIDSSAGMLELARRRLGDDADLRVVDLRDPLPFDDDSFDDVVASLVLHYLEAWGPTLAGLRPVLRPGGQLIASVNHPFAVHVSQPPPRPSYFANTSCTDAWTFNGRSFTAAGFRLADSALTTEDPMIEVIPDQAAVGLRA
;
A
#
# COMPACT_ATOMS: atom_id res chain seq x y z
N MET A 1 11.43 -5.75 14.80
CA MET A 1 11.38 -6.38 13.47
C MET A 1 12.78 -6.71 12.95
N ALA A 2 13.77 -6.88 13.83
CA ALA A 2 15.17 -7.04 13.43
C ALA A 2 15.35 -8.27 12.51
N GLY A 3 15.90 -8.06 11.32
CA GLY A 3 16.21 -9.10 10.34
C GLY A 3 15.03 -9.63 9.53
N ARG A 4 13.79 -9.21 9.81
CA ARG A 4 12.62 -9.60 8.99
C ARG A 4 12.68 -8.92 7.63
N ARG A 5 12.42 -9.67 6.57
CA ARG A 5 12.30 -9.18 5.19
C ARG A 5 10.87 -8.74 4.94
N ILE A 6 10.68 -7.46 4.68
CA ILE A 6 9.35 -6.87 4.49
C ILE A 6 9.25 -6.25 3.09
N LEU A 7 8.18 -6.58 2.38
CA LEU A 7 7.81 -5.91 1.14
C LEU A 7 6.89 -4.73 1.46
N ASP A 8 7.31 -3.51 1.14
CA ASP A 8 6.47 -2.31 1.16
C ASP A 8 5.81 -2.14 -0.22
N ALA A 9 4.62 -2.69 -0.36
CA ALA A 9 3.81 -2.71 -1.58
C ALA A 9 3.10 -1.36 -1.75
N GLY A 10 3.52 -0.56 -2.73
CA GLY A 10 3.07 0.84 -2.87
C GLY A 10 3.81 1.79 -1.95
N CYS A 11 5.14 1.66 -1.87
CA CYS A 11 5.97 2.37 -0.90
C CYS A 11 6.00 3.90 -1.07
N ALA A 12 5.53 4.42 -2.21
CA ALA A 12 5.46 5.85 -2.49
C ALA A 12 6.82 6.54 -2.27
N SER A 13 6.86 7.57 -1.41
CA SER A 13 8.10 8.29 -1.05
C SER A 13 8.89 7.62 0.09
N GLY A 14 8.52 6.39 0.47
CA GLY A 14 9.19 5.58 1.49
C GLY A 14 9.01 5.96 2.97
N PRO A 15 7.90 6.58 3.44
CA PRO A 15 7.76 6.88 4.87
C PRO A 15 7.60 5.61 5.72
N VAL A 16 6.85 4.61 5.23
CA VAL A 16 6.66 3.31 5.90
C VAL A 16 7.95 2.52 5.84
N SER A 17 8.57 2.41 4.67
CA SER A 17 9.92 1.84 4.50
C SER A 17 10.94 2.40 5.49
N ALA A 18 10.99 3.71 5.72
CA ALA A 18 11.89 4.33 6.68
C ALA A 18 11.60 3.84 8.11
N ALA A 19 10.33 3.90 8.53
CA ALA A 19 9.92 3.49 9.88
C ALA A 19 10.16 1.99 10.15
N LEU A 20 10.06 1.14 9.12
CA LEU A 20 10.38 -0.29 9.20
C LEU A 20 11.89 -0.53 9.32
N ARG A 21 12.71 0.18 8.53
CA ARG A 21 14.18 0.11 8.61
C ARG A 21 14.69 0.57 9.98
N ASP A 22 14.12 1.64 10.55
CA ASP A 22 14.45 2.12 11.90
C ASP A 22 14.20 1.05 12.98
N ARG A 23 13.30 0.09 12.72
CA ARG A 23 12.99 -1.07 13.59
C ARG A 23 13.81 -2.33 13.25
N GLY A 24 14.81 -2.19 12.38
CA GLY A 24 15.75 -3.23 11.97
C GLY A 24 15.25 -4.19 10.88
N ALA A 25 14.15 -3.87 10.19
CA ALA A 25 13.68 -4.69 9.07
C ALA A 25 14.57 -4.50 7.82
N VAL A 26 14.67 -5.55 7.00
CA VAL A 26 15.24 -5.50 5.65
C VAL A 26 14.08 -5.23 4.70
N VAL A 27 14.02 -4.02 4.14
CA VAL A 27 12.86 -3.57 3.36
C VAL A 27 13.17 -3.55 1.87
N THR A 28 12.30 -4.16 1.08
CA THR A 28 12.19 -3.93 -0.36
C THR A 28 10.93 -3.12 -0.62
N GLY A 29 11.04 -1.97 -1.29
CA GLY A 29 9.91 -1.12 -1.63
C GLY A 29 9.56 -1.21 -3.11
N ILE A 30 8.27 -1.28 -3.43
CA ILE A 30 7.79 -1.21 -4.82
C ILE A 30 6.75 -0.12 -5.00
N ASP A 31 6.78 0.56 -6.14
CA ASP A 31 5.78 1.55 -6.54
C ASP A 31 5.73 1.64 -8.07
N SER A 32 4.55 1.92 -8.65
CA SER A 32 4.43 2.09 -10.11
C SER A 32 5.01 3.43 -10.60
N SER A 33 5.19 4.40 -9.70
CA SER A 33 5.73 5.72 -10.01
C SER A 33 7.23 5.79 -9.79
N ALA A 34 7.99 5.77 -10.89
CA ALA A 34 9.43 6.04 -10.86
C ALA A 34 9.78 7.39 -10.18
N GLY A 35 8.91 8.40 -10.31
CA GLY A 35 9.07 9.68 -9.65
C GLY A 35 8.91 9.63 -8.12
N MET A 36 8.05 8.75 -7.60
CA MET A 36 7.94 8.52 -6.16
C MET A 36 9.15 7.76 -5.64
N LEU A 37 9.66 6.78 -6.38
CA LEU A 37 10.88 6.06 -6.01
C LEU A 37 12.13 6.94 -6.00
N GLU A 38 12.22 7.95 -6.87
CA GLU A 38 13.25 8.98 -6.81
C GLU A 38 13.21 9.74 -5.47
N LEU A 39 12.01 10.07 -4.97
CA LEU A 39 11.84 10.70 -3.66
C LEU A 39 12.15 9.73 -2.51
N ALA A 40 11.76 8.46 -2.66
CA ALA A 40 12.07 7.42 -1.69
C ALA A 40 13.58 7.21 -1.55
N ARG A 41 14.34 7.17 -2.65
CA ARG A 41 15.82 7.10 -2.61
C ARG A 41 16.43 8.28 -1.85
N ARG A 42 15.94 9.51 -2.07
CA ARG A 42 16.40 10.68 -1.32
C ARG A 42 16.15 10.57 0.19
N ARG A 43 15.09 9.89 0.60
CA ARG A 43 14.76 9.65 2.02
C ARG A 43 15.55 8.49 2.62
N LEU A 44 15.67 7.40 1.87
CA LEU A 44 16.14 6.10 2.35
C LEU A 44 17.64 5.88 2.10
N GLY A 45 18.26 6.65 1.21
CA GLY A 45 19.60 6.39 0.70
C GLY A 45 19.59 5.68 -0.64
N ASP A 46 20.67 5.85 -1.40
CA ASP A 46 20.83 5.30 -2.76
C ASP A 46 20.95 3.77 -2.77
N ASP A 47 21.25 3.16 -1.61
CA ASP A 47 21.37 1.72 -1.40
C ASP A 47 20.02 1.02 -1.11
N ALA A 48 18.92 1.77 -1.02
CA ALA A 48 17.60 1.20 -0.78
C ALA A 48 17.14 0.30 -1.95
N ASP A 49 16.69 -0.93 -1.66
CA ASP A 49 16.09 -1.83 -2.65
C ASP A 49 14.69 -1.32 -3.03
N LEU A 50 14.63 -0.55 -4.11
CA LEU A 50 13.43 0.10 -4.62
C LEU A 50 13.22 -0.26 -6.09
N ARG A 51 12.06 -0.82 -6.42
CA ARG A 51 11.74 -1.33 -7.78
C ARG A 51 10.47 -0.71 -8.33
N VAL A 52 10.51 -0.30 -9.60
CA VAL A 52 9.31 0.15 -10.30
C VAL A 52 8.48 -1.09 -10.66
N VAL A 53 7.36 -1.29 -9.96
CA VAL A 53 6.46 -2.43 -10.17
C VAL A 53 5.02 -1.95 -9.99
N ASP A 54 4.15 -2.32 -10.90
CA ASP A 54 2.72 -2.14 -10.76
C ASP A 54 2.11 -3.35 -10.03
N LEU A 55 1.32 -3.13 -8.98
CA LEU A 55 0.66 -4.19 -8.23
C LEU A 55 -0.42 -4.94 -9.04
N ARG A 56 -0.74 -4.46 -10.25
CA ARG A 56 -1.59 -5.15 -11.23
C ARG A 56 -0.82 -6.17 -12.07
N ASP A 57 0.50 -6.07 -12.10
CA ASP A 57 1.37 -6.96 -12.85
C ASP A 57 1.93 -8.10 -11.96
N PRO A 58 2.41 -9.21 -12.54
CA PRO A 58 3.12 -10.24 -11.79
C PRO A 58 4.32 -9.68 -11.05
N LEU A 59 4.45 -10.02 -9.77
CA LEU A 59 5.54 -9.52 -8.95
C LEU A 59 6.88 -10.21 -9.29
N PRO A 60 7.99 -9.46 -9.39
CA PRO A 60 9.29 -10.01 -9.76
C PRO A 60 10.04 -10.58 -8.53
N PHE A 61 9.36 -11.44 -7.77
CA PHE A 61 9.89 -12.09 -6.59
C PHE A 61 9.60 -13.58 -6.63
N ASP A 62 10.51 -14.37 -6.07
CA ASP A 62 10.28 -15.80 -5.87
C ASP A 62 9.25 -16.00 -4.75
N ASP A 63 8.64 -17.19 -4.74
CA ASP A 63 7.79 -17.61 -3.64
C ASP A 63 8.55 -17.57 -2.30
N ASP A 64 7.85 -17.34 -1.20
CA ASP A 64 8.40 -17.32 0.16
C ASP A 64 9.56 -16.30 0.35
N SER A 65 9.59 -15.22 -0.43
CA SER A 65 10.65 -14.20 -0.37
C SER A 65 10.58 -13.31 0.87
N PHE A 66 9.37 -13.02 1.38
CA PHE A 66 9.15 -12.04 2.43
C PHE A 66 8.51 -12.66 3.68
N ASP A 67 8.96 -12.20 4.84
CA ASP A 67 8.35 -12.56 6.12
C ASP A 67 7.00 -11.87 6.29
N ASP A 68 6.85 -10.63 5.81
CA ASP A 68 5.58 -9.89 5.81
C ASP A 68 5.48 -8.95 4.60
N VAL A 69 4.26 -8.56 4.25
CA VAL A 69 3.95 -7.54 3.25
C VAL A 69 3.17 -6.41 3.93
N VAL A 70 3.55 -5.17 3.67
CA VAL A 70 2.79 -3.99 4.08
C VAL A 70 2.26 -3.30 2.83
N ALA A 71 0.95 -3.05 2.78
CA ALA A 71 0.26 -2.34 1.72
C ALA A 71 -0.44 -1.11 2.31
N SER A 72 0.33 -0.04 2.54
CA SER A 72 -0.18 1.16 3.22
C SER A 72 -0.81 2.13 2.22
N LEU A 73 -2.10 2.38 2.38
CA LEU A 73 -2.87 3.33 1.59
C LEU A 73 -2.70 3.14 0.07
N VAL A 74 -2.49 1.91 -0.41
CA VAL A 74 -2.31 1.61 -1.84
C VAL A 74 -3.50 0.88 -2.45
N LEU A 75 -4.14 -0.03 -1.69
CA LEU A 75 -5.10 -0.98 -2.26
C LEU A 75 -6.33 -0.28 -2.86
N HIS A 76 -6.73 0.87 -2.31
CA HIS A 76 -7.84 1.65 -2.86
C HIS A 76 -7.53 2.23 -4.26
N TYR A 77 -6.28 2.36 -4.69
CA TYR A 77 -5.99 2.74 -6.08
C TYR A 77 -6.26 1.60 -7.09
N LEU A 78 -6.58 0.40 -6.61
CA LEU A 78 -6.80 -0.77 -7.46
C LEU A 78 -8.30 -1.01 -7.67
N GLU A 79 -8.68 -1.35 -8.90
CA GLU A 79 -10.08 -1.60 -9.27
C GLU A 79 -10.68 -2.77 -8.52
N ALA A 80 -9.88 -3.83 -8.37
CA ALA A 80 -10.23 -5.05 -7.68
C ALA A 80 -9.00 -5.54 -6.91
N TRP A 81 -9.20 -5.88 -5.63
CA TRP A 81 -8.10 -6.35 -4.78
C TRP A 81 -7.75 -7.80 -5.04
N GLY A 82 -8.73 -8.63 -5.41
CA GLY A 82 -8.57 -10.08 -5.58
C GLY A 82 -7.32 -10.49 -6.38
N PRO A 83 -7.10 -9.97 -7.60
CA PRO A 83 -5.90 -10.27 -8.37
C PRO A 83 -4.59 -9.86 -7.69
N THR A 84 -4.54 -8.67 -7.10
CA THR A 84 -3.34 -8.19 -6.39
C THR A 84 -3.07 -9.00 -5.13
N LEU A 85 -4.10 -9.31 -4.34
CA LEU A 85 -3.98 -10.17 -3.15
C LEU A 85 -3.51 -11.58 -3.54
N ALA A 86 -4.03 -12.12 -4.65
CA ALA A 86 -3.59 -13.39 -5.19
C ALA A 86 -2.12 -13.37 -5.67
N GLY A 87 -1.64 -12.23 -6.17
CA GLY A 87 -0.23 -12.03 -6.55
C GLY A 87 0.71 -11.80 -5.36
N LEU A 88 0.23 -11.21 -4.26
CA LEU A 88 1.02 -11.01 -3.03
C LEU A 88 1.12 -12.26 -2.17
N ARG A 89 0.18 -13.19 -2.29
CA ARG A 89 0.15 -14.41 -1.48
C ARG A 89 1.37 -15.33 -1.65
N PRO A 90 1.86 -15.64 -2.86
CA PRO A 90 2.98 -16.56 -3.05
C PRO A 90 4.31 -15.99 -2.53
N VAL A 91 4.48 -14.67 -2.57
CA VAL A 91 5.74 -14.03 -2.14
C VAL A 91 5.88 -14.00 -0.61
N LEU A 92 4.80 -14.25 0.14
CA LEU A 92 4.79 -14.40 1.59
C LEU A 92 5.25 -15.80 1.99
N ARG A 93 6.17 -15.87 2.94
CA ARG A 93 6.56 -17.12 3.61
C ARG A 93 5.36 -17.75 4.33
N PRO A 94 5.37 -19.07 4.59
CA PRO A 94 4.37 -19.69 5.44
C PRO A 94 4.35 -19.03 6.82
N GLY A 95 3.18 -18.53 7.23
CA GLY A 95 3.00 -17.79 8.48
C GLY A 95 3.32 -16.29 8.42
N GLY A 96 3.70 -15.76 7.25
CA GLY A 96 3.84 -14.33 7.03
C GLY A 96 2.48 -13.62 6.89
N GLN A 97 2.45 -12.32 7.14
CA GLN A 97 1.19 -11.56 7.14
C GLN A 97 1.15 -10.49 6.05
N LEU A 98 -0.04 -10.24 5.50
CA LEU A 98 -0.34 -9.02 4.74
C LEU A 98 -1.01 -8.01 5.67
N ILE A 99 -0.35 -6.88 5.90
CA ILE A 99 -0.85 -5.78 6.71
C ILE A 99 -1.25 -4.65 5.77
N ALA A 100 -2.51 -4.26 5.77
CA ALA A 100 -3.04 -3.24 4.87
C ALA A 100 -3.70 -2.09 5.63
N SER A 101 -3.59 -0.88 5.09
CA SER A 101 -4.39 0.26 5.52
C SER A 101 -5.05 0.90 4.31
N VAL A 102 -6.29 1.33 4.47
CA VAL A 102 -7.02 2.06 3.44
C VAL A 102 -7.80 3.21 4.07
N ASN A 103 -8.18 4.17 3.23
CA ASN A 103 -9.06 5.25 3.67
C ASN A 103 -10.41 4.69 4.11
N HIS A 104 -10.98 5.26 5.18
CA HIS A 104 -12.31 4.88 5.62
C HIS A 104 -13.35 5.26 4.53
N PRO A 105 -14.18 4.31 4.06
CA PRO A 105 -15.07 4.52 2.91
C PRO A 105 -16.07 5.66 3.14
N PHE A 106 -16.60 5.79 4.36
CA PHE A 106 -17.44 6.94 4.74
C PHE A 106 -16.74 8.30 4.56
N ALA A 107 -15.50 8.45 5.05
CA ALA A 107 -14.76 9.71 4.94
C ALA A 107 -14.51 10.10 3.47
N VAL A 108 -14.20 9.09 2.64
CA VAL A 108 -14.01 9.25 1.20
C VAL A 108 -15.31 9.68 0.51
N HIS A 109 -16.45 9.07 0.86
CA HIS A 109 -17.76 9.35 0.28
C HIS A 109 -18.23 10.78 0.59
N VAL A 110 -18.17 11.22 1.85
CA VAL A 110 -18.66 12.56 2.25
C VAL A 110 -17.83 13.70 1.66
N SER A 111 -16.55 13.43 1.34
CA SER A 111 -15.62 14.38 0.74
C SER A 111 -15.88 14.63 -0.76
N GLN A 112 -16.76 13.85 -1.40
CA GLN A 112 -17.08 14.03 -2.81
C GLN A 112 -18.06 15.20 -3.04
N PRO A 113 -17.91 15.96 -4.15
CA PRO A 113 -18.84 17.03 -4.51
C PRO A 113 -20.20 16.45 -4.96
N PRO A 114 -21.33 17.16 -4.74
CA PRO A 114 -22.63 16.76 -5.27
C PRO A 114 -22.72 16.84 -6.81
N PRO A 115 -23.49 15.96 -7.47
CA PRO A 115 -24.20 14.82 -6.90
C PRO A 115 -23.25 13.68 -6.54
N ARG A 116 -23.41 13.11 -5.34
CA ARG A 116 -22.55 12.02 -4.88
C ARG A 116 -23.01 10.68 -5.47
N PRO A 117 -22.09 9.83 -5.93
CA PRO A 117 -22.41 8.45 -6.31
C PRO A 117 -22.93 7.67 -5.10
N SER A 118 -23.58 6.54 -5.34
CA SER A 118 -23.98 5.63 -4.26
C SER A 118 -22.78 5.27 -3.39
N TYR A 119 -22.98 5.21 -2.07
CA TYR A 119 -21.96 4.75 -1.13
C TYR A 119 -21.39 3.37 -1.50
N PHE A 120 -22.20 2.53 -2.15
CA PHE A 120 -21.83 1.19 -2.58
C PHE A 120 -21.25 1.13 -4.00
N ALA A 121 -21.11 2.26 -4.70
CA ALA A 121 -20.54 2.28 -6.03
C ALA A 121 -19.01 2.32 -5.98
N ASN A 122 -18.36 1.46 -6.76
CA ASN A 122 -16.94 1.66 -7.07
C ASN A 122 -16.82 2.82 -8.06
N THR A 123 -16.07 3.86 -7.71
CA THR A 123 -15.92 5.04 -8.58
C THR A 123 -14.46 5.30 -8.90
N SER A 124 -14.13 5.50 -10.17
CA SER A 124 -12.79 5.95 -10.54
C SER A 124 -12.56 7.34 -9.97
N CYS A 125 -11.39 7.54 -9.37
CA CYS A 125 -10.93 8.84 -8.92
C CYS A 125 -9.56 9.13 -9.52
N THR A 126 -9.27 10.42 -9.64
CA THR A 126 -7.96 10.89 -10.00
C THR A 126 -7.56 11.86 -8.91
N ASP A 127 -6.72 11.40 -8.02
CA ASP A 127 -6.26 12.20 -6.89
C ASP A 127 -4.92 12.84 -7.25
N ALA A 128 -4.83 14.15 -7.06
CA ALA A 128 -3.62 14.91 -7.27
C ALA A 128 -2.92 15.11 -5.91
N TRP A 129 -1.76 14.47 -5.77
CA TRP A 129 -0.92 14.55 -4.58
C TRP A 129 0.16 15.58 -4.79
N THR A 130 0.26 16.58 -3.91
CA THR A 130 1.40 17.51 -3.94
C THR A 130 2.35 17.18 -2.80
N PHE A 131 3.56 16.76 -3.16
CA PHE A 131 4.63 16.45 -2.21
C PHE A 131 5.85 17.32 -2.51
N ASN A 132 6.31 18.09 -1.52
CA ASN A 132 7.43 19.02 -1.65
C ASN A 132 7.34 19.94 -2.88
N GLY A 133 6.14 20.46 -3.17
CA GLY A 133 5.89 21.35 -4.30
C GLY A 133 5.81 20.66 -5.68
N ARG A 134 5.91 19.32 -5.74
CA ARG A 134 5.70 18.53 -6.96
C ARG A 134 4.36 17.83 -6.90
N SER A 135 3.57 17.95 -7.96
CA SER A 135 2.28 17.27 -8.07
C SER A 135 2.41 15.95 -8.84
N PHE A 136 1.82 14.89 -8.29
CA PHE A 136 1.70 13.56 -8.87
C PHE A 136 0.23 13.23 -8.98
N THR A 137 -0.19 12.68 -10.11
CA THR A 137 -1.57 12.27 -10.31
C THR A 137 -1.64 10.76 -10.21
N ALA A 138 -2.42 10.26 -9.26
CA ALA A 138 -2.73 8.85 -9.13
C ALA A 138 -4.17 8.61 -9.57
N ALA A 139 -4.36 7.86 -10.65
CA ALA A 139 -5.66 7.30 -10.98
C ALA A 139 -5.91 6.09 -10.08
N GLY A 140 -7.07 6.05 -9.46
CA GLY A 140 -7.45 4.99 -8.54
C GLY A 140 -8.94 4.76 -8.50
N PHE A 141 -9.37 4.05 -7.46
CA PHE A 141 -10.77 3.72 -7.25
C PHE A 141 -11.19 4.13 -5.83
N ARG A 142 -12.47 4.42 -5.66
CA ARG A 142 -13.09 4.62 -4.35
C ARG A 142 -14.07 3.48 -4.19
N LEU A 143 -13.61 2.46 -3.46
CA LEU A 143 -14.35 1.23 -3.25
C LEU A 143 -15.41 1.39 -2.16
N ALA A 144 -16.50 0.67 -2.36
CA ALA A 144 -17.54 0.48 -1.37
C ALA A 144 -17.05 -0.33 -0.17
N ASP A 145 -17.70 -0.10 0.98
CA ASP A 145 -17.47 -0.81 2.25
C ASP A 145 -17.50 -2.35 2.12
N SER A 146 -18.24 -2.89 1.14
CA SER A 146 -18.33 -4.33 0.88
C SER A 146 -17.00 -4.99 0.47
N ALA A 147 -15.97 -4.22 0.12
CA ALA A 147 -14.62 -4.75 -0.13
C ALA A 147 -13.79 -4.94 1.17
N LEU A 148 -14.19 -4.29 2.27
CA LEU A 148 -13.51 -4.36 3.57
C LEU A 148 -13.91 -5.58 4.41
N THR A 149 -14.99 -6.26 4.04
CA THR A 149 -15.47 -7.47 4.73
C THR A 149 -14.79 -8.74 4.21
N THR A 150 -13.52 -8.67 3.83
CA THR A 150 -12.77 -9.89 3.51
C THR A 150 -12.51 -10.64 4.82
N GLU A 151 -13.27 -11.71 5.08
CA GLU A 151 -13.05 -12.63 6.20
C GLU A 151 -11.77 -13.48 6.00
N ASP A 152 -10.76 -12.97 5.30
CA ASP A 152 -9.50 -13.65 5.07
C ASP A 152 -8.58 -13.43 6.28
N PRO A 153 -8.29 -14.47 7.08
CA PRO A 153 -7.47 -14.34 8.29
C PRO A 153 -6.03 -13.87 8.00
N MET A 154 -5.61 -13.79 6.74
CA MET A 154 -4.29 -13.31 6.31
C MET A 154 -4.20 -11.79 6.14
N ILE A 155 -5.32 -11.07 6.15
CA ILE A 155 -5.38 -9.63 5.88
C ILE A 155 -5.78 -8.90 7.17
N GLU A 156 -4.83 -8.21 7.79
CA GLU A 156 -5.14 -7.27 8.85
C GLU A 156 -5.36 -5.88 8.26
N VAL A 157 -6.61 -5.39 8.29
CA VAL A 157 -6.95 -4.02 7.86
C VAL A 157 -7.01 -3.12 9.09
N ILE A 158 -6.07 -2.18 9.18
CA ILE A 158 -6.01 -1.21 10.28
C ILE A 158 -6.65 0.11 9.82
N PRO A 159 -7.72 0.62 10.50
CA PRO A 159 -8.31 1.90 10.15
C PRO A 159 -7.35 3.07 10.41
N ASP A 160 -7.44 4.10 9.56
CA ASP A 160 -6.57 5.30 9.46
C ASP A 160 -6.49 6.21 10.71
N GLN A 161 -6.99 5.77 11.87
CA GLN A 161 -6.79 6.45 13.16
C GLN A 161 -5.49 6.00 13.87
N ALA A 162 -4.63 5.23 13.22
CA ALA A 162 -3.38 4.71 13.80
C ALA A 162 -2.14 4.96 12.92
N ALA A 163 -2.01 6.14 12.31
CA ALA A 163 -0.68 6.62 11.93
C ALA A 163 -0.03 7.21 13.20
N VAL A 164 0.94 6.47 13.75
CA VAL A 164 1.68 6.69 15.02
C VAL A 164 1.02 6.06 16.26
N GLY A 165 1.20 4.74 16.40
CA GLY A 165 1.23 4.07 17.71
C GLY A 165 0.71 2.63 17.71
N LEU A 166 1.38 1.79 18.52
CA LEU A 166 1.05 0.41 18.98
C LEU A 166 1.54 -0.76 18.10
N ARG A 167 2.17 -1.83 18.63
CA ARG A 167 2.57 -2.23 20.00
C ARG A 167 3.99 -2.84 20.00
N ALA A 168 4.59 -2.87 21.19
CA ALA A 168 5.90 -3.48 21.51
C ALA A 168 5.94 -4.99 21.23
#